data_AF-A0AAD6NUW9-F1
#
_entry.id   AF-A0AAD6NUW9-F1
#
_cell.length_a   1.000
_cell.length_b   1.000
_cell.length_c   1.000
_cell.angle_alpha   90.00
_cell.angle_beta   90.00
_cell.angle_gamma   90.00
#
_symmetry.space_group_name_H-M   'P 1'
#
loop_
_entity.id
_entity.type
_entity.pdbx_description
1 polymer ?
#
loop_
_entity_poly.entity_id
_entity_poly.type
_entity_poly.pdbx_seq_one_letter_code
_entity_poly.pdbx_strand_id
1 'polypeptide(L)' 'MHHFVGADNSCISWGHAQNGELGYGPSGQKSSAVPKKVDILEGMHVMGVACGMGHSMVIVDRMNVGDRLDQ' A
#
# COMPACT_ATOMS: atom_id res chain seq x y z
N MET A 1 1.37 -6.37 14.19
CA MET A 1 1.77 -5.01 13.79
C MET A 1 2.26 -5.11 12.35
N HIS A 2 1.81 -4.19 11.50
CA HIS A 2 2.22 -4.13 10.10
C HIS A 2 3.00 -2.84 9.88
N HIS A 3 3.74 -2.82 8.78
CA HIS A 3 4.54 -1.69 8.34
C HIS A 3 4.14 -1.35 6.90
N PHE A 4 4.11 -0.06 6.61
CA PHE A 4 3.82 0.46 5.29
C PHE A 4 4.73 1.67 5.03
N VAL A 5 5.48 1.62 3.94
CA VAL A 5 6.50 2.61 3.60
C VAL A 5 6.27 3.11 2.20
N GLY A 6 6.19 4.43 2.04
CA GLY A 6 6.24 5.09 0.74
C GLY A 6 7.69 5.29 0.30
N ALA A 7 7.98 5.03 -0.97
CA ALA A 7 9.27 5.22 -1.60
C ALA A 7 9.06 5.79 -3.01
N ASP A 8 9.06 7.11 -3.10
CA ASP A 8 8.80 7.89 -4.32
C ASP A 8 7.54 7.42 -5.06
N ASN A 9 7.69 6.67 -6.15
CA ASN A 9 6.61 6.16 -6.99
C ASN A 9 6.17 4.73 -6.64
N SER A 10 6.45 4.27 -5.41
CA SER A 10 6.15 2.91 -4.98
C SER A 10 5.83 2.84 -3.49
N CYS A 11 5.19 1.74 -3.10
CA CYS A 11 4.94 1.40 -1.70
C CYS A 11 5.43 0.00 -1.39
N ILE A 12 5.99 -0.18 -0.21
CA ILE A 12 6.43 -1.46 0.34
C ILE A 12 5.67 -1.70 1.66
N SER A 13 5.13 -2.89 1.85
CA SER A 13 4.47 -3.28 3.10
C SER A 13 4.93 -4.65 3.57
N TRP A 14 4.77 -4.92 4.88
CA TRP A 14 5.01 -6.23 5.50
C TRP A 14 4.46 -6.28 6.92
N GLY A 15 4.57 -7.44 7.55
CA GLY A 15 4.20 -7.69 8.93
C GLY A 15 2.94 -8.53 9.07
N HIS A 16 2.43 -8.56 10.31
CA HIS A 16 1.23 -9.30 10.68
C HIS A 16 -0.01 -8.44 10.44
N ALA A 17 -0.91 -8.94 9.59
CA ALA A 17 -2.09 -8.28 9.10
C ALA A 17 -3.25 -9.26 8.83
N GLN A 18 -4.50 -8.80 8.99
CA GLN A 18 -5.70 -9.66 8.93
C GLN A 18 -6.83 -9.08 8.07
N ASN A 19 -6.84 -7.78 7.86
CA ASN A 19 -7.93 -6.99 7.27
C ASN A 19 -7.59 -6.46 5.86
N GLY A 20 -6.42 -6.80 5.33
CA GLY A 20 -5.97 -6.35 4.02
C GLY A 20 -5.09 -5.09 4.05
N GLU A 21 -4.68 -4.65 5.24
CA GLU A 21 -3.88 -3.43 5.47
C GLU A 21 -2.49 -3.45 4.78
N LEU A 22 -2.06 -4.58 4.22
CA LEU A 22 -0.85 -4.67 3.38
C LEU A 22 -1.07 -4.27 1.91
N GLY A 23 -2.31 -4.24 1.42
CA GLY A 23 -2.61 -3.77 0.06
C GLY A 23 -2.29 -4.76 -1.08
N TYR A 24 -2.12 -6.05 -0.80
CA TYR A 24 -1.79 -7.07 -1.83
C TYR A 24 -2.99 -7.55 -2.66
N GLY A 25 -4.14 -6.86 -2.58
CA GLY A 25 -5.36 -7.19 -3.31
C GLY A 25 -6.20 -8.33 -2.70
N PRO A 26 -7.39 -8.60 -3.27
CA PRO A 26 -8.40 -9.50 -2.68
C PRO A 26 -7.95 -10.97 -2.56
N SER A 27 -7.13 -11.43 -3.50
CA SER A 27 -6.56 -12.78 -3.52
C SER A 27 -5.11 -12.82 -3.02
N GLY A 28 -4.61 -11.70 -2.48
CA GLY A 28 -3.27 -11.58 -1.94
C GLY A 28 -3.12 -12.28 -0.58
N GLN A 29 -1.87 -12.54 -0.21
CA GLN A 29 -1.54 -12.99 1.15
C GLN A 29 -1.95 -11.93 2.18
N LYS A 30 -2.46 -12.34 3.35
CA LYS A 30 -2.89 -11.37 4.38
C LYS A 30 -1.73 -10.80 5.20
N SER A 31 -0.68 -11.58 5.38
CA SER A 31 0.51 -11.23 6.17
C SER A 31 1.76 -11.55 5.36
N SER A 32 2.87 -10.88 5.66
CA SER A 32 4.17 -11.21 5.07
C SER A 32 5.30 -11.00 6.06
N ALA A 33 6.20 -11.97 6.18
CA ALA A 33 7.39 -11.85 7.03
C ALA A 33 8.50 -11.01 6.39
N VAL A 34 8.39 -10.70 5.10
CA VAL A 34 9.39 -9.97 4.32
C VAL A 34 8.77 -8.74 3.65
N PRO A 35 9.53 -7.64 3.47
CA PRO A 35 9.09 -6.49 2.69
C PRO A 35 8.67 -6.91 1.28
N LYS A 36 7.48 -6.48 0.86
CA LYS A 36 6.98 -6.75 -0.49
C LYS A 36 6.35 -5.48 -1.08
N LYS A 37 6.51 -5.33 -2.39
CA LYS A 37 5.91 -4.26 -3.16
C LYS A 37 4.37 -4.35 -3.14
N VAL A 38 3.73 -3.19 -3.06
CA VAL A 38 2.29 -3.01 -3.17
C VAL A 38 1.98 -2.61 -4.61
N ASP A 39 1.81 -3.60 -5.48
CA ASP A 39 1.79 -3.41 -6.94
C ASP A 39 0.69 -2.47 -7.42
N ILE A 40 -0.45 -2.42 -6.73
CA ILE A 40 -1.55 -1.50 -7.09
C ILE A 40 -1.16 -0.02 -7.01
N LEU A 41 -0.14 0.33 -6.23
CA LEU A 41 0.37 1.69 -6.05
C LEU A 41 1.59 2.00 -6.93
N GLU A 42 2.02 1.06 -7.78
CA GLU A 42 3.17 1.29 -8.66
C GLU A 42 2.94 2.46 -9.62
N GLY A 43 3.93 3.35 -9.69
CA GLY A 43 3.93 4.55 -10.51
C GLY A 43 3.27 5.76 -9.84
N MET A 44 2.54 5.56 -8.74
CA MET A 44 1.87 6.65 -8.02
C MET A 44 2.86 7.33 -7.08
N HIS A 45 3.03 8.65 -7.24
CA HIS A 45 3.92 9.42 -6.38
C HIS A 45 3.33 9.56 -4.97
N VAL A 46 4.02 8.99 -3.98
CA VAL A 46 3.57 8.88 -2.58
C VAL A 46 3.94 10.14 -1.81
N MET A 47 2.92 10.86 -1.34
CA MET A 47 3.06 12.08 -0.56
C MET A 47 3.05 11.83 0.95
N GLY A 48 2.44 10.73 1.39
CA GLY A 48 2.36 10.39 2.81
C GLY A 48 1.74 9.02 3.06
N VAL A 49 2.10 8.44 4.20
CA VAL A 49 1.59 7.14 4.67
C VAL A 49 1.18 7.23 6.15
N ALA A 50 0.11 6.53 6.50
CA ALA A 50 -0.32 6.36 7.89
C ALA A 50 -0.90 4.96 8.12
N CYS A 51 -0.62 4.36 9.28
CA CYS A 51 -1.09 3.03 9.66
C CYS A 51 -1.93 3.10 10.93
N GLY A 52 -3.14 2.54 10.88
CA GLY A 52 -3.94 2.22 12.05
C GLY A 52 -3.72 0.78 12.52
N MET A 53 -4.57 0.29 13.42
CA MET A 53 -4.46 -1.10 13.90
C MET A 53 -4.75 -2.14 12.82
N GLY A 54 -5.67 -1.85 11.89
CA GLY A 54 -6.13 -2.78 10.86
C GLY A 54 -6.38 -2.11 9.51
N HIS A 55 -5.77 -0.95 9.25
CA HIS A 55 -5.87 -0.25 7.98
C HIS A 55 -4.58 0.53 7.69
N SER A 56 -4.35 0.81 6.41
CA SER A 56 -3.29 1.69 5.91
C SER A 56 -3.92 2.77 5.05
N MET A 57 -3.39 3.98 5.11
CA MET A 57 -3.78 5.10 4.26
C MET A 57 -2.55 5.62 3.53
N VAL A 58 -2.71 5.91 2.24
CA VAL A 58 -1.67 6.47 1.38
C VAL A 58 -2.22 7.69 0.68
N ILE A 59 -1.51 8.81 0.78
CA ILE A 59 -1.79 10.01 0.00
C ILE A 59 -0.87 9.96 -1.22
N VAL A 60 -1.46 10.00 -2.42
CA VAL A 60 -0.71 10.05 -3.67
C VAL A 60 -1.03 11.34 -4.43
N ASP A 61 -0.05 11.85 -5.16
CA ASP A 61 -0.30 12.92 -6.14
C ASP A 61 -1.24 12.38 -7.23
N ARG A 62 -2.27 13.14 -7.60
CA ARG A 62 -3.19 12.78 -8.69
C ARG A 62 -2.57 12.98 -10.07
N MET A 63 -1.55 13.83 -10.17
CA MET A 63 -0.82 14.05 -11.42
C MET A 63 -0.18 12.70 -11.83
N ASN A 64 -0.60 12.14 -12.95
CA ASN A 64 -0.16 10.85 -13.53
C ASN A 64 -0.83 9.56 -13.02
N VAL A 65 -1.92 9.61 -12.25
CA VAL A 65 -2.59 8.38 -11.77
C VAL A 65 -3.70 7.86 -12.72
N GLY A 66 -4.15 8.67 -13.68
CA GLY A 66 -5.18 8.27 -14.67
C GLY A 66 -6.47 7.75 -14.02
N ASP A 67 -7.25 6.96 -14.75
CA ASP A 67 -8.53 6.37 -14.31
C ASP A 67 -8.35 5.27 -13.21
N ARG A 68 -7.13 5.05 -12.69
CA ARG A 68 -6.83 3.96 -11.75
C ARG A 68 -7.44 4.15 -10.35
N LEU A 69 -7.88 5.36 -10.01
CA LEU A 69 -8.53 5.65 -8.73
C LEU A 69 -10.06 5.49 -8.79
N ASP A 70 -10.62 5.19 -9.96
CA ASP A 70 -12.06 5.03 -10.18
C ASP A 70 -12.51 3.54 -10.12
N GLN A 71 -11.61 2.63 -9.72
CA GLN A 71 -11.88 1.20 -9.49
C GLN A 71 -12.29 0.92 -8.05
#